data_AF-A0A6G0XX05-F1
#
_entry.id   AF-A0A6G0XX05-F1
#
_cell.length_a   1.000
_cell.length_b   1.000
_cell.length_c   1.000
_cell.angle_alpha   90.00
_cell.angle_beta   90.00
_cell.angle_gamma   90.00
#
_symmetry.space_group_name_H-M   'P 1'
#
loop_
_entity.id
_entity.type
_entity.pdbx_description
1 polymer ?
#
loop_
_entity_poly.entity_id
_entity_poly.type
_entity_poly.pdbx_seq_one_letter_code
_entity_poly.pdbx_strand_id
1 'polypeptide(L)'
;MEADPSTAAAANGSKVINQQPVMEDNPSRRFVCSATAECALKRRCVPCGYKILVHGDAETAANQRPERCPRMKADATKATFPLLQPAMKMLILHDSSLAFTSMLKGFVHDMHQLTVAIAEPRALILKKSPDMAKRIKKLDAQGVAIHFEVDPSDLQPLGQFDRVLWNFGDAADDAFFQHIATSLLPQGQVHITTKNQHAIVAAKAARGLTPVASVVFDRSFTPGYKVPYSDCDTIVLAAEDVVVSDLVQPVTAALTAQVRAMLVQAKESKTERPTKKKPAEKPTVDVPYEKEYFDLMNLKPKGKKHKIKRKMEYEANQEGKSRPSNRVLPVRMENGKRKKGW
;
A
#
# COMPACT_ATOMS: atom_id res chain seq x y z
N MET A 1 10.05 75.61 25.02
CA MET A 1 10.59 74.80 23.91
C MET A 1 10.47 73.35 24.35
N GLU A 2 9.26 72.89 24.61
CA GLU A 2 8.31 72.34 23.62
C GLU A 2 8.89 71.13 22.89
N ALA A 3 8.36 69.98 23.30
CA ALA A 3 8.59 68.66 22.78
C ALA A 3 7.88 68.50 21.44
N ASP A 4 8.48 67.72 20.54
CA ASP A 4 7.81 67.23 19.33
C ASP A 4 7.84 65.69 19.31
N PRO A 5 6.69 65.01 19.36
CA PRO A 5 6.57 63.55 19.41
C PRO A 5 6.08 63.02 18.06
N SER A 6 6.93 62.34 17.28
CA SER A 6 6.44 61.66 16.07
C SER A 6 7.46 60.66 15.53
N THR A 7 7.30 59.38 15.87
CA THR A 7 7.22 58.25 14.92
C THR A 7 7.17 56.92 15.68
N ALA A 8 5.97 56.59 16.19
CA ALA A 8 5.64 55.23 16.56
C ALA A 8 5.14 54.50 15.29
N ALA A 9 6.05 53.87 14.54
CA ALA A 9 5.66 52.93 13.50
C ALA A 9 5.35 51.57 14.15
N ALA A 10 4.08 51.23 14.17
CA ALA A 10 3.55 49.97 14.66
C ALA A 10 4.15 48.79 13.89
N ALA A 11 4.77 47.86 14.61
CA ALA A 11 5.14 46.55 14.12
C ALA A 11 3.87 45.70 13.91
N ASN A 12 3.26 45.82 12.73
CA ASN A 12 2.28 44.84 12.27
C ASN A 12 3.02 43.63 11.73
N GLY A 13 3.13 42.61 12.59
CA GLY A 13 3.55 41.26 12.24
C GLY A 13 2.53 40.61 11.31
N SER A 14 2.64 40.87 10.01
CA SER A 14 2.09 39.96 9.00
C SER A 14 2.97 38.72 8.98
N LYS A 15 2.51 37.67 9.67
CA LYS A 15 2.89 36.28 9.37
C LYS A 15 2.67 36.08 7.88
N VAL A 16 3.75 36.14 7.11
CA VAL A 16 3.81 35.57 5.78
C VAL A 16 3.67 34.07 6.00
N ILE A 17 2.41 33.60 6.00
CA ILE A 17 2.10 32.21 5.79
C ILE A 17 2.66 31.94 4.40
N ASN A 18 3.81 31.29 4.38
CA ASN A 18 4.48 30.80 3.20
C ASN A 18 3.50 29.79 2.55
N GLN A 19 2.56 30.31 1.76
CA GLN A 19 1.71 29.52 0.91
C GLN A 19 2.65 28.87 -0.07
N GLN A 20 3.00 27.61 0.20
CA GLN A 20 3.65 26.76 -0.78
C GLN A 20 2.84 26.90 -2.07
N PRO A 21 3.49 27.20 -3.21
CA PRO A 21 2.78 27.29 -4.47
C PRO A 21 2.13 25.93 -4.71
N VAL A 22 0.80 25.91 -4.72
CA VAL A 22 -0.02 24.78 -5.15
C VAL A 22 0.21 24.68 -6.66
N MET A 23 1.31 24.04 -7.06
CA MET A 23 1.52 23.67 -8.44
C MET A 23 0.50 22.60 -8.79
N GLU A 24 -0.34 22.91 -9.78
CA GLU A 24 -1.35 22.03 -10.34
C GLU A 24 -0.80 20.62 -10.49
N ASP A 25 -1.38 19.70 -9.72
CA ASP A 25 -1.38 18.27 -10.04
C ASP A 25 -1.75 18.19 -11.52
N ASN A 26 -0.85 17.75 -12.39
CA ASN A 26 -1.13 17.73 -13.82
C ASN A 26 -1.84 16.40 -14.14
N PRO A 27 -3.19 16.34 -14.11
CA PRO A 27 -3.93 15.09 -14.26
C PRO A 27 -3.66 14.42 -15.62
N SER A 28 -3.14 15.17 -16.59
CA SER A 28 -2.86 14.68 -17.95
C SER A 28 -1.72 13.66 -18.03
N ARG A 29 -0.94 13.44 -16.97
CA ARG A 29 0.10 12.38 -16.89
C ARG A 29 -0.16 11.32 -15.84
N ARG A 30 -1.39 11.23 -15.35
CA ARG A 30 -1.78 10.21 -14.36
C ARG A 30 -2.31 8.97 -15.06
N PHE A 31 -1.81 7.81 -14.67
CA PHE A 31 -2.11 6.53 -15.28
C PHE A 31 -2.55 5.53 -14.23
N VAL A 32 -3.37 4.57 -14.64
CA VAL A 32 -3.79 3.44 -13.82
C VAL A 32 -3.65 2.17 -14.65
N CYS A 33 -3.35 1.04 -14.01
CA CYS A 33 -3.36 -0.23 -14.74
C CYS A 33 -4.75 -0.52 -15.32
N SER A 34 -4.78 -1.00 -16.56
CA SER A 34 -6.00 -1.32 -17.27
C SER A 34 -6.85 -2.37 -16.55
N ALA A 35 -6.21 -3.36 -15.91
CA ALA A 35 -6.92 -4.34 -15.09
C ALA A 35 -7.58 -3.72 -13.83
N THR A 36 -7.02 -2.63 -13.29
CA THR A 36 -7.62 -1.88 -12.17
C THR A 36 -8.85 -1.11 -12.63
N ALA A 37 -8.74 -0.39 -13.76
CA ALA A 37 -9.86 0.32 -14.37
C ALA A 37 -10.99 -0.63 -14.76
N GLU A 38 -10.67 -1.74 -15.42
CA GLU A 38 -11.63 -2.77 -15.78
C GLU A 38 -12.31 -3.37 -14.55
N CYS A 39 -11.55 -3.66 -13.49
CA CYS A 39 -12.11 -4.19 -12.25
C CYS A 39 -13.06 -3.17 -11.58
N ALA A 40 -12.72 -1.88 -11.60
CA ALA A 40 -13.59 -0.82 -11.10
C ALA A 40 -14.91 -0.76 -11.88
N LEU A 41 -14.85 -0.70 -13.21
CA LEU A 41 -16.01 -0.50 -14.07
C LEU A 41 -16.86 -1.77 -14.24
N LYS A 42 -16.26 -2.87 -14.69
CA LYS A 42 -17.01 -4.10 -15.03
C LYS A 42 -17.47 -4.86 -13.80
N ARG A 43 -16.62 -4.96 -12.76
CA ARG A 43 -16.95 -5.70 -11.52
C ARG A 43 -17.49 -4.81 -10.41
N ARG A 44 -17.72 -3.51 -10.70
CA ARG A 44 -18.15 -2.50 -9.72
C ARG A 44 -17.30 -2.54 -8.44
N CYS A 45 -16.00 -2.75 -8.60
CA CYS A 45 -15.10 -2.99 -7.48
C CYS A 45 -14.78 -1.69 -6.77
N VAL A 46 -15.43 -1.48 -5.62
CA VAL A 46 -15.25 -0.28 -4.79
C VAL A 46 -13.77 0.01 -4.45
N PRO A 47 -12.93 -0.96 -4.00
CA PRO A 47 -11.51 -0.71 -3.79
C PRO A 47 -10.74 -0.23 -5.04
N CYS A 48 -11.05 -0.75 -6.23
CA CYS A 48 -10.38 -0.30 -7.47
C CYS A 48 -10.88 1.07 -7.90
N GLY A 49 -12.18 1.34 -7.74
CA GLY A 49 -12.75 2.67 -8.00
C GLY A 49 -12.11 3.74 -7.13
N TYR A 50 -11.95 3.47 -5.83
CA TYR A 50 -11.26 4.41 -4.94
C TYR A 50 -9.81 4.67 -5.35
N LYS A 51 -9.04 3.67 -5.79
CA LYS A 51 -7.66 3.91 -6.26
C LYS A 51 -7.59 4.94 -7.38
N ILE A 52 -8.56 4.90 -8.29
CA ILE A 52 -8.67 5.87 -9.40
C ILE A 52 -9.04 7.26 -8.85
N LEU A 53 -9.96 7.31 -7.86
CA LEU A 53 -10.52 8.56 -7.32
C LEU A 53 -9.77 9.19 -6.14
N VAL A 54 -8.86 8.49 -5.44
CA VAL A 54 -8.23 8.96 -4.17
C VAL A 54 -7.47 10.28 -4.32
N HIS A 55 -7.21 10.73 -5.54
CA HIS A 55 -6.57 12.01 -5.82
C HIS A 55 -7.54 12.99 -6.52
N GLY A 56 -8.85 12.76 -6.38
CA GLY A 56 -9.92 13.52 -7.06
C GLY A 56 -10.61 14.58 -6.21
N ASP A 57 -10.49 14.54 -4.87
CA ASP A 57 -11.06 15.53 -3.92
C ASP A 57 -10.84 15.13 -2.44
N ALA A 58 -10.90 16.12 -1.55
CA ALA A 58 -10.79 15.97 -0.09
C ALA A 58 -11.95 15.14 0.55
N GLU A 59 -13.01 14.87 -0.21
CA GLU A 59 -14.17 14.11 0.25
C GLU A 59 -14.05 12.60 0.05
N THR A 60 -13.02 12.14 -0.66
CA THR A 60 -12.81 10.71 -0.90
C THR A 60 -12.25 10.03 0.35
N ALA A 61 -13.14 9.42 1.16
CA ALA A 61 -12.75 8.70 2.37
C ALA A 61 -11.70 7.60 2.12
N ALA A 62 -10.55 7.71 2.79
CA ALA A 62 -9.50 6.71 2.82
C ALA A 62 -9.96 5.45 3.60
N ASN A 63 -10.79 4.62 3.00
CA ASN A 63 -11.00 3.24 3.47
C ASN A 63 -10.59 2.26 2.39
N GLN A 64 -9.31 2.33 2.09
CA GLN A 64 -8.64 1.42 1.18
C GLN A 64 -8.46 0.09 1.87
N ARG A 65 -9.27 -0.87 1.47
CA ARG A 65 -9.12 -2.28 1.83
C ARG A 65 -8.78 -3.08 0.60
N PRO A 66 -7.51 -3.07 0.15
CA PRO A 66 -7.07 -3.83 -1.00
C PRO A 66 -7.50 -5.29 -0.92
N GLU A 67 -7.50 -5.88 0.27
CA GLU A 67 -7.91 -7.26 0.55
C GLU A 67 -9.38 -7.57 0.22
N ARG A 68 -10.21 -6.54 0.07
CA ARG A 68 -11.60 -6.69 -0.39
C ARG A 68 -11.72 -6.69 -1.92
N CYS A 69 -10.64 -6.37 -2.63
CA CYS A 69 -10.63 -6.50 -4.08
C CYS A 69 -10.70 -7.99 -4.45
N PRO A 70 -11.59 -8.40 -5.37
CA PRO A 70 -11.65 -9.78 -5.83
C PRO A 70 -10.35 -10.22 -6.52
N ARG A 71 -9.56 -9.29 -7.09
CA ARG A 71 -8.24 -9.61 -7.67
C ARG A 71 -7.19 -10.03 -6.66
N MET A 72 -7.34 -9.66 -5.38
CA MET A 72 -6.45 -10.16 -4.32
C MET A 72 -6.67 -11.63 -3.99
N LYS A 73 -7.83 -12.18 -4.37
CA LYS A 73 -8.22 -13.56 -4.09
C LYS A 73 -8.18 -14.45 -5.33
N ALA A 74 -8.30 -13.86 -6.51
CA ALA A 74 -8.18 -14.57 -7.78
C ALA A 74 -6.70 -14.86 -8.08
N ASP A 75 -6.44 -16.00 -8.73
CA ASP A 75 -5.12 -16.60 -8.88
C ASP A 75 -4.00 -15.61 -9.25
N ALA A 76 -2.98 -15.58 -8.39
CA ALA A 76 -1.72 -14.87 -8.59
C ALA A 76 -0.89 -15.40 -9.79
N THR A 77 -1.38 -16.42 -10.49
CA THR A 77 -0.66 -17.14 -11.56
C THR A 77 -0.60 -16.39 -12.89
N LYS A 78 -1.33 -15.28 -13.04
CA LYS A 78 -1.28 -14.39 -14.22
C LYS A 78 -1.07 -12.92 -13.87
N ALA A 79 -0.53 -12.62 -12.69
CA ALA A 79 -0.27 -11.23 -12.34
C ALA A 79 0.78 -10.66 -13.30
N THR A 80 0.38 -9.68 -14.11
CA THR A 80 1.30 -8.88 -14.93
C THR A 80 1.57 -7.59 -14.18
N PHE A 81 2.84 -7.23 -14.01
CA PHE A 81 3.18 -5.95 -13.40
C PHE A 81 3.12 -4.89 -14.51
N PRO A 82 2.28 -3.85 -14.40
CA PRO A 82 1.92 -2.98 -15.52
C PRO A 82 3.09 -2.22 -16.15
N LEU A 83 4.23 -2.13 -15.47
CA LEU A 83 5.40 -1.36 -15.91
C LEU A 83 6.66 -2.21 -16.13
N LEU A 84 6.58 -3.52 -15.92
CA LEU A 84 7.71 -4.43 -16.05
C LEU A 84 7.41 -5.47 -17.13
N GLN A 85 8.38 -5.70 -18.00
CA GLN A 85 8.35 -6.81 -18.94
C GLN A 85 9.26 -7.93 -18.42
N PRO A 86 8.94 -9.20 -18.68
CA PRO A 86 9.66 -10.31 -18.04
C PRO A 86 11.13 -10.46 -18.43
N ALA A 87 11.56 -9.86 -19.54
CA ALA A 87 12.92 -9.93 -20.06
C ALA A 87 13.80 -8.71 -19.70
N MET A 88 13.30 -7.78 -18.88
CA MET A 88 14.02 -6.56 -18.51
C MET A 88 15.11 -6.82 -17.47
N LYS A 89 16.28 -6.21 -17.68
CA LYS A 89 17.32 -6.10 -16.66
C LYS A 89 16.98 -4.98 -15.68
N MET A 90 16.89 -5.31 -14.40
CA MET A 90 16.40 -4.39 -13.37
C MET A 90 17.37 -4.21 -12.22
N LEU A 91 17.47 -2.97 -11.75
CA LEU A 91 18.11 -2.59 -10.50
C LEU A 91 17.04 -2.21 -9.47
N ILE A 92 17.06 -2.82 -8.29
CA ILE A 92 16.18 -2.49 -7.18
C ILE A 92 16.99 -1.77 -6.12
N LEU A 93 16.56 -0.57 -5.76
CA LEU A 93 17.18 0.26 -4.72
C LEU A 93 16.33 0.23 -3.45
N HIS A 94 17.00 0.17 -2.30
CA HIS A 94 16.39 0.28 -0.97
C HIS A 94 15.35 -0.82 -0.62
N ASP A 95 15.58 -2.06 -1.04
CA ASP A 95 14.79 -3.23 -0.58
C ASP A 95 15.50 -4.02 0.52
N SER A 96 15.74 -3.38 1.68
CA SER A 96 16.48 -3.97 2.80
C SER A 96 15.87 -5.27 3.35
N SER A 97 14.56 -5.47 3.19
CA SER A 97 13.86 -6.69 3.58
C SER A 97 13.84 -7.78 2.51
N LEU A 98 14.30 -7.47 1.29
CA LEU A 98 14.23 -8.30 0.10
C LEU A 98 12.80 -8.81 -0.22
N ALA A 99 11.78 -8.13 0.32
CA ALA A 99 10.39 -8.53 0.18
C ALA A 99 9.85 -8.12 -1.18
N PHE A 100 10.26 -6.95 -1.68
CA PHE A 100 9.89 -6.47 -3.01
C PHE A 100 10.55 -7.34 -4.10
N THR A 101 11.84 -7.59 -3.95
CA THR A 101 12.63 -8.50 -4.79
C THR A 101 12.02 -9.90 -4.81
N SER A 102 11.60 -10.42 -3.65
CA SER A 102 10.93 -11.73 -3.57
C SER A 102 9.59 -11.76 -4.29
N MET A 103 8.86 -10.64 -4.30
CA MET A 103 7.60 -10.52 -5.03
C MET A 103 7.83 -10.47 -6.54
N LEU A 104 8.87 -9.76 -7.00
CA LEU A 104 9.20 -9.62 -8.41
C LEU A 104 9.56 -10.93 -9.12
N LYS A 105 9.90 -11.98 -8.37
CA LYS A 105 10.10 -13.35 -8.89
C LYS A 105 8.95 -13.87 -9.74
N GLY A 106 7.72 -13.46 -9.43
CA GLY A 106 6.54 -13.88 -10.19
C GLY A 106 6.41 -13.18 -11.55
N PHE A 107 7.25 -12.19 -11.84
CA PHE A 107 7.11 -11.27 -12.97
C PHE A 107 8.32 -11.26 -13.91
N VAL A 108 9.43 -11.89 -13.51
CA VAL A 108 10.66 -12.01 -14.32
C VAL A 108 10.79 -13.42 -14.88
N HIS A 109 11.29 -13.54 -16.11
CA HIS A 109 11.61 -14.84 -16.71
C HIS A 109 12.94 -15.38 -16.17
N ASP A 110 13.93 -14.51 -16.00
CA ASP A 110 15.25 -14.87 -15.51
C ASP A 110 15.64 -14.01 -14.31
N MET A 111 16.00 -14.68 -13.22
CA MET A 111 16.39 -14.05 -11.96
C MET A 111 17.77 -13.38 -12.04
N HIS A 112 18.63 -13.77 -12.99
CA HIS A 112 19.92 -13.11 -13.25
C HIS A 112 19.77 -11.67 -13.76
N GLN A 113 18.57 -11.33 -14.25
CA GLN A 113 18.24 -9.98 -14.67
C GLN A 113 17.98 -9.04 -13.49
N LEU A 114 17.83 -9.57 -12.27
CA LEU A 114 17.61 -8.80 -11.07
C LEU A 114 18.91 -8.51 -10.33
N THR A 115 19.17 -7.22 -10.14
CA THR A 115 20.22 -6.71 -9.26
C THR A 115 19.57 -5.92 -8.13
N VAL A 116 20.02 -6.13 -6.89
CA VAL A 116 19.55 -5.41 -5.71
C VAL A 116 20.72 -4.66 -5.10
N ALA A 117 20.57 -3.36 -4.90
CA ALA A 117 21.51 -2.53 -4.18
C ALA A 117 20.93 -2.10 -2.83
N ILE A 118 21.68 -2.38 -1.77
CA ILE A 118 21.31 -2.07 -0.40
C ILE A 118 22.40 -1.21 0.23
N ALA A 119 22.04 -0.02 0.70
CA ALA A 119 22.99 0.90 1.34
C ALA A 119 23.51 0.37 2.69
N GLU A 120 22.76 -0.51 3.37
CA GLU A 120 23.15 -1.05 4.67
C GLU A 120 24.17 -2.21 4.53
N PRO A 121 25.14 -2.33 5.47
CA PRO A 121 26.04 -3.46 5.54
C PRO A 121 25.30 -4.77 5.78
N ARG A 122 25.78 -5.85 5.15
CA ARG A 122 25.21 -7.21 5.32
C ARG A 122 25.12 -7.61 6.78
N ALA A 123 26.16 -7.36 7.57
CA ALA A 123 26.19 -7.70 9.00
C ALA A 123 25.07 -7.00 9.78
N LEU A 124 24.76 -5.74 9.46
CA LEU A 124 23.71 -4.97 10.12
C LEU A 124 22.32 -5.54 9.79
N ILE A 125 22.07 -5.89 8.52
CA ILE A 125 20.81 -6.50 8.09
C ILE A 125 20.59 -7.84 8.80
N LEU A 126 21.62 -8.69 8.87
CA LEU A 126 21.55 -9.98 9.54
C LEU A 126 21.35 -9.85 11.06
N LYS A 127 21.93 -8.81 11.67
CA LYS A 127 21.71 -8.49 13.09
C LYS A 127 20.27 -8.04 13.35
N LYS A 128 19.70 -7.20 12.48
CA LYS A 128 18.30 -6.73 12.59
C LYS A 128 17.29 -7.85 12.35
N SER A 129 17.58 -8.77 11.43
CA SER A 129 16.68 -9.86 11.07
C SER A 129 17.46 -11.13 10.71
N PRO A 130 17.66 -12.05 11.66
CA PRO A 130 18.42 -13.29 11.42
C PRO A 130 17.86 -14.16 10.30
N ASP A 131 16.54 -14.13 10.08
CA ASP A 131 15.87 -14.86 9.00
C ASP A 131 16.30 -14.39 7.59
N MET A 132 16.87 -13.19 7.48
CA MET A 132 17.39 -12.65 6.22
C MET A 132 18.54 -13.48 5.65
N ALA A 133 19.32 -14.17 6.48
CA ALA A 133 20.41 -15.03 6.00
C ALA A 133 19.90 -16.10 5.02
N LYS A 134 18.76 -16.72 5.36
CA LYS A 134 18.13 -17.74 4.50
C LYS A 134 17.57 -17.12 3.23
N ARG A 135 16.98 -15.93 3.31
CA ARG A 135 16.41 -15.22 2.14
C ARG A 135 17.50 -14.76 1.17
N ILE A 136 18.59 -14.17 1.67
CA ILE A 136 19.75 -13.77 0.88
C ILE A 136 20.34 -14.99 0.17
N LYS A 137 20.65 -16.06 0.92
CA LYS A 137 21.20 -17.30 0.33
C LYS A 137 20.27 -17.89 -0.74
N LYS A 138 18.95 -17.86 -0.53
CA LYS A 138 17.97 -18.36 -1.49
C LYS A 138 17.92 -17.51 -2.76
N LEU A 139 17.98 -16.18 -2.64
CA LEU A 139 17.96 -15.26 -3.78
C LEU A 139 19.25 -15.36 -4.60
N ASP A 140 20.38 -15.41 -3.91
CA ASP A 140 21.71 -15.59 -4.50
C ASP A 140 21.81 -16.91 -5.27
N ALA A 141 21.36 -18.02 -4.67
CA ALA A 141 21.29 -19.32 -5.35
C ALA A 141 20.29 -19.36 -6.54
N GLN A 142 19.39 -18.38 -6.63
CA GLN A 142 18.49 -18.22 -7.77
C GLN A 142 19.08 -17.31 -8.86
N GLY A 143 20.27 -16.73 -8.67
CA GLY A 143 20.94 -15.87 -9.65
C GLY A 143 20.76 -14.37 -9.41
N VAL A 144 20.09 -13.94 -8.35
CA VAL A 144 19.93 -12.51 -8.04
C VAL A 144 21.26 -11.93 -7.56
N ALA A 145 21.75 -10.90 -8.23
CA ALA A 145 22.92 -10.16 -7.78
C ALA A 145 22.55 -9.23 -6.61
N ILE A 146 23.11 -9.45 -5.42
CA ILE A 146 22.84 -8.62 -4.23
C ILE A 146 24.11 -7.90 -3.82
N HIS A 147 24.08 -6.58 -3.89
CA HIS A 147 25.17 -5.70 -3.49
C HIS A 147 24.80 -4.97 -2.19
N PHE A 148 25.70 -5.02 -1.22
CA PHE A 148 25.57 -4.33 0.07
C PHE A 148 26.54 -3.14 0.10
N GLU A 149 26.26 -2.17 0.97
CA GLU A 149 27.09 -0.97 1.16
C GLU A 149 27.23 -0.15 -0.14
N VAL A 150 26.16 -0.14 -0.94
CA VAL A 150 26.11 0.63 -2.18
C VAL A 150 25.71 2.07 -1.88
N ASP A 151 26.51 3.02 -2.37
CA ASP A 151 26.15 4.42 -2.43
C ASP A 151 25.17 4.65 -3.59
N PRO A 152 23.94 5.16 -3.34
CA PRO A 152 23.00 5.52 -4.40
C PRO A 152 23.56 6.55 -5.41
N SER A 153 24.61 7.27 -5.04
CA SER A 153 25.31 8.24 -5.89
C SER A 153 26.27 7.59 -6.89
N ASP A 154 26.67 6.33 -6.69
CA ASP A 154 27.60 5.62 -7.58
C ASP A 154 27.10 4.21 -7.92
N LEU A 155 26.28 4.16 -8.98
CA LEU A 155 25.64 2.94 -9.45
C LEU A 155 26.33 2.36 -10.70
N GLN A 156 27.37 3.03 -11.23
CA GLN A 156 28.08 2.58 -12.43
C GLN A 156 28.69 1.17 -12.29
N PRO A 157 29.30 0.80 -11.14
CA PRO A 157 29.90 -0.53 -10.98
C PRO A 157 28.88 -1.68 -11.06
N LEU A 158 27.59 -1.39 -10.89
CA LEU A 158 26.51 -2.38 -10.99
C LEU A 158 26.10 -2.67 -12.44
N GLY A 159 26.55 -1.84 -13.38
CA GLY A 159 26.27 -1.94 -14.81
C GLY A 159 25.08 -1.11 -15.27
N GLN A 160 24.54 -1.47 -16.44
CA GLN A 160 23.40 -0.78 -17.07
C GLN A 160 22.12 -1.60 -16.97
N PHE A 161 20.98 -0.89 -16.90
CA PHE A 161 19.66 -1.46 -16.62
C PHE A 161 18.56 -0.89 -17.52
N ASP A 162 17.56 -1.71 -17.84
CA ASP A 162 16.32 -1.26 -18.47
C ASP A 162 15.44 -0.51 -17.47
N ARG A 163 15.39 -0.98 -16.21
CA ARG A 163 14.56 -0.38 -15.17
C ARG A 163 15.32 -0.24 -13.87
N VAL A 164 15.22 0.93 -13.26
CA VAL A 164 15.70 1.19 -11.91
C VAL A 164 14.49 1.44 -11.02
N LEU A 165 14.26 0.57 -10.05
CA LEU A 165 13.10 0.62 -9.15
C LEU A 165 13.57 1.14 -7.80
N TRP A 166 13.19 2.37 -7.47
CA TRP A 166 13.40 2.95 -6.15
C TRP A 166 12.13 2.84 -5.32
N ASN A 167 12.16 1.90 -4.37
CA ASN A 167 11.02 1.59 -3.55
C ASN A 167 10.97 2.48 -2.30
N PHE A 168 9.95 3.34 -2.20
CA PHE A 168 9.79 4.36 -1.14
C PHE A 168 10.96 5.35 -1.10
N GLY A 169 11.17 6.03 -2.23
CA GLY A 169 12.09 7.16 -2.28
C GLY A 169 11.50 8.36 -1.55
N ASP A 170 12.10 8.72 -0.41
CA ASP A 170 11.54 9.72 0.51
C ASP A 170 12.14 11.12 0.33
N ALA A 171 13.33 11.19 -0.27
CA ALA A 171 14.05 12.44 -0.53
C ALA A 171 14.55 12.47 -1.98
N ALA A 172 14.48 13.67 -2.57
CA ALA A 172 15.22 13.96 -3.78
C ALA A 172 16.71 13.95 -3.44
N ASP A 173 17.37 12.84 -3.73
CA ASP A 173 18.82 12.78 -3.68
C ASP A 173 19.37 13.29 -5.02
N ASP A 174 19.85 14.54 -5.03
CA ASP A 174 20.39 15.17 -6.22
C ASP A 174 21.58 14.38 -6.80
N ALA A 175 22.36 13.71 -5.94
CA ALA A 175 23.49 12.89 -6.37
C ALA A 175 23.00 11.64 -7.11
N PHE A 176 21.96 10.98 -6.59
CA PHE A 176 21.32 9.88 -7.30
C PHE A 176 20.86 10.28 -8.71
N PHE A 177 20.12 11.39 -8.85
CA PHE A 177 19.61 11.82 -10.15
C PHE A 177 20.72 12.28 -11.11
N GLN A 178 21.83 12.76 -10.59
CA GLN A 178 23.00 13.13 -11.39
C GLN A 178 23.68 11.91 -12.02
N HIS A 179 23.73 10.78 -11.31
CA HIS A 179 24.49 9.61 -11.75
C HIS A 179 23.63 8.52 -12.40
N ILE A 180 22.33 8.45 -12.09
CA ILE A 180 21.48 7.35 -12.53
C ILE A 180 21.39 7.22 -14.05
N ALA A 181 21.45 8.34 -14.78
CA ALA A 181 21.42 8.34 -16.24
C ALA A 181 22.52 7.47 -16.87
N THR A 182 23.68 7.37 -16.21
CA THR A 182 24.80 6.54 -16.70
C THR A 182 24.60 5.03 -16.49
N SER A 183 23.72 4.66 -15.56
CA SER A 183 23.34 3.28 -15.27
C SER A 183 22.06 2.85 -16.01
N LEU A 184 21.46 3.74 -16.82
CA LEU A 184 20.32 3.42 -17.67
C LEU A 184 20.78 3.04 -19.08
N LEU A 185 20.12 2.05 -19.66
CA LEU A 185 20.15 1.84 -21.11
C LEU A 185 19.43 3.00 -21.83
N PRO A 186 19.59 3.18 -23.15
CA PRO A 186 18.97 4.30 -23.89
C PRO A 186 17.45 4.44 -23.69
N GLN A 187 16.72 3.31 -23.60
CA GLN A 187 15.27 3.27 -23.31
C GLN A 187 14.96 2.97 -21.83
N GLY A 188 15.95 3.19 -20.98
CA GLY A 188 15.91 2.93 -19.55
C GLY A 188 14.94 3.86 -18.84
N GLN A 189 14.30 3.36 -17.78
CA GLN A 189 13.39 4.15 -16.96
C GLN A 189 13.71 4.02 -15.48
N VAL A 190 13.50 5.10 -14.74
CA VAL A 190 13.53 5.11 -13.28
C VAL A 190 12.11 5.13 -12.75
N HIS A 191 11.74 4.14 -11.94
CA HIS A 191 10.42 4.02 -11.32
C HIS A 191 10.57 4.26 -9.83
N ILE A 192 10.00 5.36 -9.36
CA ILE A 192 10.11 5.78 -7.97
C ILE A 192 8.73 5.68 -7.34
N THR A 193 8.57 4.74 -6.41
CA THR A 193 7.33 4.65 -5.63
C THR A 193 7.45 5.59 -4.45
N THR A 194 6.61 6.62 -4.38
CA THR A 194 6.70 7.65 -3.34
C THR A 194 5.33 8.27 -3.04
N LYS A 195 5.26 8.92 -1.88
CA LYS A 195 4.15 9.81 -1.53
C LYS A 195 4.42 11.26 -1.96
N ASN A 196 5.69 11.65 -2.05
CA ASN A 196 6.11 13.03 -2.23
C ASN A 196 6.47 13.30 -3.69
N GLN A 197 5.49 13.16 -4.58
CA GLN A 197 5.74 13.23 -6.02
C GLN A 197 6.29 14.59 -6.45
N HIS A 198 5.77 15.66 -5.86
CA HIS A 198 6.15 17.03 -6.18
C HIS A 198 7.65 17.28 -5.95
N ALA A 199 8.19 16.82 -4.82
CA ALA A 199 9.62 16.97 -4.53
C ALA A 199 10.51 16.22 -5.54
N ILE A 200 10.11 15.00 -5.93
CA ILE A 200 10.84 14.21 -6.92
C ILE A 200 10.76 14.83 -8.32
N VAL A 201 9.59 15.38 -8.70
CA VAL A 201 9.40 16.03 -9.99
C VAL A 201 10.22 17.32 -10.10
N ALA A 202 10.38 18.07 -9.01
CA ALA A 202 11.20 19.27 -8.99
C ALA A 202 12.69 18.95 -9.14
N ALA A 203 13.21 17.96 -8.42
CA ALA A 203 14.64 17.64 -8.41
C ALA A 203 15.17 17.10 -9.75
N LYS A 204 14.35 16.31 -10.47
CA LYS A 204 14.78 15.69 -11.75
C LYS A 204 14.90 16.67 -12.92
N ALA A 205 14.15 17.78 -12.90
CA ALA A 205 14.11 18.72 -14.02
C ALA A 205 15.49 19.34 -14.29
N ALA A 206 16.36 19.32 -13.28
CA ALA A 206 17.73 19.80 -13.37
C ALA A 206 18.71 18.82 -14.05
N ARG A 207 18.31 17.56 -14.35
CA ARG A 207 19.26 16.46 -14.63
C ARG A 207 18.94 15.62 -15.88
N GLY A 208 18.17 16.15 -16.83
CA GLY A 208 17.91 15.49 -18.12
C GLY A 208 16.94 14.31 -18.07
N LEU A 209 16.28 14.05 -16.95
CA LEU A 209 15.21 13.06 -16.83
C LEU A 209 13.84 13.72 -16.90
N THR A 210 12.98 13.25 -17.81
CA THR A 210 11.64 13.78 -18.01
C THR A 210 10.59 12.94 -17.26
N PRO A 211 9.56 13.58 -16.64
CA PRO A 211 8.39 12.85 -16.16
C PRO A 211 7.64 12.25 -17.35
N VAL A 212 7.51 10.93 -17.42
CA VAL A 212 6.69 10.30 -18.47
C VAL A 212 5.29 9.99 -17.95
N ALA A 213 5.20 9.39 -16.76
CA ALA A 213 3.93 8.99 -16.15
C ALA A 213 3.98 9.06 -14.62
N SER A 214 2.81 9.24 -14.00
CA SER A 214 2.57 8.90 -12.60
C SER A 214 1.52 7.79 -12.55
N VAL A 215 1.93 6.60 -12.12
CA VAL A 215 1.11 5.38 -12.19
C VAL A 215 0.60 5.03 -10.80
N VAL A 216 -0.70 4.91 -10.65
CA VAL A 216 -1.32 4.55 -9.37
C VAL A 216 -0.82 3.20 -8.89
N PHE A 217 -0.23 3.17 -7.70
CA PHE A 217 0.29 1.93 -7.14
C PHE A 217 -0.87 0.98 -6.78
N ASP A 218 -0.89 -0.19 -7.42
CA ASP A 218 -1.95 -1.16 -7.21
C ASP A 218 -1.45 -2.40 -6.46
N ARG A 219 -1.66 -2.37 -5.14
CA ARG A 219 -1.39 -3.49 -4.21
C ARG A 219 -2.02 -4.82 -4.63
N SER A 220 -3.02 -4.81 -5.50
CA SER A 220 -3.66 -6.04 -5.99
C SER A 220 -2.77 -6.86 -6.92
N PHE A 221 -1.70 -6.28 -7.47
CA PHE A 221 -0.67 -7.04 -8.18
C PHE A 221 0.35 -7.68 -7.25
N THR A 222 0.47 -7.20 -6.01
CA THR A 222 1.52 -7.63 -5.08
C THR A 222 0.91 -8.19 -3.79
N PRO A 223 0.15 -9.29 -3.86
CA PRO A 223 -0.47 -9.87 -2.66
C PRO A 223 0.60 -10.28 -1.65
N GLY A 224 0.46 -9.84 -0.40
CA GLY A 224 1.42 -10.11 0.68
C GLY A 224 2.55 -9.08 0.79
N TYR A 225 2.74 -8.20 -0.19
CA TYR A 225 3.67 -7.08 -0.08
C TYR A 225 3.04 -5.93 0.73
N LYS A 226 3.62 -5.64 1.89
CA LYS A 226 3.13 -4.57 2.77
C LYS A 226 3.70 -3.24 2.31
N VAL A 227 2.82 -2.42 1.73
CA VAL A 227 3.14 -1.02 1.42
C VAL A 227 2.80 -0.17 2.65
N PRO A 228 3.71 0.69 3.13
CA PRO A 228 3.50 1.52 4.32
C PRO A 228 2.34 2.51 4.13
N TYR A 229 2.03 2.88 2.88
CA TYR A 229 1.05 3.91 2.61
C TYR A 229 0.10 3.60 1.45
N SER A 230 -1.12 4.07 1.58
CA SER A 230 -2.25 3.77 0.70
C SER A 230 -2.32 4.71 -0.52
N ASP A 231 -1.53 5.77 -0.49
CA ASP A 231 -1.54 6.96 -1.36
C ASP A 231 -0.20 7.14 -2.08
N CYS A 232 0.57 6.07 -2.27
CA CYS A 232 1.77 6.12 -3.12
C CYS A 232 1.38 5.98 -4.59
N ASP A 233 2.06 6.74 -5.46
CA ASP A 233 2.14 6.42 -6.88
C ASP A 233 3.58 6.05 -7.24
N THR A 234 3.72 5.40 -8.39
CA THR A 234 5.00 5.13 -9.02
C THR A 234 5.22 6.17 -10.12
N ILE A 235 6.16 7.09 -9.88
CA ILE A 235 6.59 8.06 -10.88
C ILE A 235 7.56 7.37 -11.83
N VAL A 236 7.31 7.50 -13.13
CA VAL A 236 8.16 6.98 -14.20
C VAL A 236 8.93 8.14 -14.82
N LEU A 237 10.25 8.04 -14.78
CA LEU A 237 11.18 8.98 -15.38
C LEU A 237 11.95 8.29 -16.51
N ALA A 238 12.25 9.01 -17.58
CA ALA A 238 13.06 8.53 -18.69
C ALA A 238 14.02 9.61 -19.17
N ALA A 239 15.14 9.22 -19.79
CA ALA A 239 16.08 10.15 -20.41
C ALA A 239 15.59 10.64 -21.79
N GLU A 240 14.85 9.80 -22.50
CA GLU A 240 14.28 10.08 -23.83
C GLU A 240 12.74 9.99 -23.80
N ASP A 241 12.09 10.38 -24.90
CA ASP A 241 10.64 10.20 -25.08
C ASP A 241 10.31 8.71 -25.21
N VAL A 242 10.00 8.07 -24.09
CA VAL A 242 9.65 6.65 -24.03
C VAL A 242 8.14 6.48 -23.95
N VAL A 243 7.61 5.52 -24.72
CA VAL A 243 6.20 5.11 -24.66
C VAL A 243 5.94 4.38 -23.35
N VAL A 244 4.91 4.82 -22.62
CA VAL A 244 4.43 4.15 -21.41
C VAL A 244 3.72 2.85 -21.81
N SER A 245 3.96 1.77 -21.06
CA SER A 245 3.36 0.44 -21.27
C SER A 245 1.86 0.46 -21.60
N ASP A 246 1.43 -0.35 -22.57
CA ASP A 246 0.02 -0.54 -22.96
C ASP A 246 -0.85 -1.14 -21.85
N LEU A 247 -0.23 -1.64 -20.77
CA LEU A 247 -0.93 -2.19 -19.60
C LEU A 247 -1.45 -1.09 -18.67
N VAL A 248 -1.12 0.17 -18.92
CA VAL A 248 -1.70 1.32 -18.21
C VAL A 248 -2.51 2.20 -19.15
N GLN A 249 -3.47 2.92 -18.59
CA GLN A 249 -4.31 3.87 -19.32
C GLN A 249 -4.39 5.20 -18.55
N PRO A 250 -4.55 6.33 -19.25
CA PRO A 250 -4.65 7.62 -18.61
C PRO A 250 -5.93 7.71 -17.76
N VAL A 251 -5.82 8.37 -16.61
CA VAL A 251 -6.95 8.70 -15.75
C VAL A 251 -7.63 9.95 -16.28
N THR A 252 -8.50 9.75 -17.28
CA THR A 252 -9.25 10.85 -17.91
C THR A 252 -10.42 11.32 -17.04
N ALA A 253 -10.87 12.56 -17.23
CA ALA A 253 -12.09 13.06 -16.58
C ALA A 253 -13.31 12.16 -16.83
N ALA A 254 -13.42 11.57 -18.03
CA ALA A 254 -14.46 10.62 -18.37
C ALA A 254 -14.38 9.33 -17.53
N LEU A 255 -13.19 8.75 -17.37
CA LEU A 255 -12.98 7.58 -16.51
C LEU A 255 -13.37 7.90 -15.06
N THR A 256 -12.90 9.03 -14.55
CA THR A 256 -13.20 9.51 -13.19
C THR A 256 -14.71 9.69 -12.97
N ALA A 257 -15.40 10.30 -13.93
CA ALA A 257 -16.86 10.49 -13.88
C ALA A 257 -17.61 9.15 -13.88
N GLN A 258 -17.22 8.20 -14.74
CA GLN A 258 -17.82 6.86 -14.77
C GLN A 258 -17.63 6.10 -13.45
N VAL A 259 -16.42 6.16 -12.88
CA VAL A 259 -16.13 5.52 -11.59
C VAL A 259 -16.93 6.18 -10.46
N ARG A 260 -17.04 7.51 -10.43
CA ARG A 260 -17.88 8.23 -9.45
C ARG A 260 -19.34 7.78 -9.55
N ALA A 261 -19.92 7.77 -10.76
CA ALA A 261 -21.30 7.32 -10.98
C ALA A 261 -21.52 5.88 -10.48
N MET A 262 -20.59 4.98 -10.76
CA MET A 262 -20.62 3.60 -10.28
C MET A 262 -20.63 3.52 -8.74
N LEU A 263 -19.82 4.32 -8.06
CA LEU A 263 -19.76 4.33 -6.59
C LEU A 263 -21.03 4.90 -5.95
N VAL A 264 -21.68 5.90 -6.57
CA VAL A 264 -22.96 6.45 -6.10
C VAL A 264 -24.05 5.39 -6.19
N GLN A 265 -24.21 4.71 -7.33
CA GLN A 265 -25.18 3.62 -7.50
C GLN A 265 -24.95 2.47 -6.50
N ALA A 266 -23.68 2.18 -6.18
CA ALA A 266 -23.32 1.16 -5.18
C ALA A 266 -23.68 1.57 -3.73
N LYS A 267 -23.82 2.87 -3.46
CA LYS A 267 -24.29 3.38 -2.16
C LYS A 267 -25.82 3.30 -2.10
N GLU A 268 -26.52 3.75 -3.13
CA GLU A 268 -27.99 3.74 -3.20
C GLU A 268 -28.55 2.32 -3.07
N SER A 269 -28.01 1.35 -3.82
CA SER A 269 -28.41 -0.06 -3.73
C SER A 269 -28.17 -0.72 -2.35
N LYS A 270 -27.35 -0.14 -1.47
CA LYS A 270 -27.17 -0.63 -0.10
C LYS A 270 -28.16 -0.02 0.89
N THR A 271 -28.65 1.17 0.62
CA THR A 271 -29.63 1.88 1.46
C THR A 271 -31.00 1.22 1.37
N GLU A 272 -31.32 0.58 0.25
CA GLU A 272 -32.55 -0.20 0.05
C GLU A 272 -32.52 -1.62 0.65
N ARG A 273 -31.51 -1.95 1.49
CA ARG A 273 -31.55 -3.24 2.17
C ARG A 273 -32.82 -3.31 3.03
N PRO A 274 -33.70 -4.31 2.81
CA PRO A 274 -34.91 -4.44 3.59
C PRO A 274 -34.52 -4.44 5.06
N THR A 275 -35.18 -3.58 5.84
CA THR A 275 -35.11 -3.57 7.29
C THR A 275 -35.13 -5.02 7.74
N LYS A 276 -34.03 -5.47 8.39
CA LYS A 276 -33.92 -6.83 8.92
C LYS A 276 -35.23 -7.11 9.64
N LYS A 277 -36.11 -7.94 9.05
CA LYS A 277 -37.20 -8.56 9.81
C LYS A 277 -36.52 -9.14 11.03
N LYS A 278 -36.97 -8.71 12.23
CA LYS A 278 -36.54 -9.32 13.50
C LYS A 278 -36.47 -10.83 13.25
N PRO A 279 -35.33 -11.49 13.53
CA PRO A 279 -35.27 -12.93 13.35
C PRO A 279 -36.43 -13.50 14.16
N ALA A 280 -37.40 -14.11 13.47
CA ALA A 280 -38.44 -14.87 14.14
C ALA A 280 -37.71 -15.89 15.02
N GLU A 281 -38.11 -15.95 16.29
CA GLU A 281 -37.65 -16.96 17.23
C GLU A 281 -37.73 -18.31 16.54
N LYS A 282 -36.57 -18.88 16.20
CA LYS A 282 -36.54 -20.23 15.65
C LYS A 282 -37.08 -21.12 16.76
N PRO A 283 -38.12 -21.93 16.52
CA PRO A 283 -38.46 -22.96 17.48
C PRO A 283 -37.22 -23.82 17.68
N THR A 284 -36.79 -23.94 18.94
CA THR A 284 -35.78 -24.92 19.36
C THR A 284 -36.35 -26.30 19.04
N VAL A 285 -36.01 -26.82 17.87
CA VAL A 285 -36.15 -28.24 17.58
C VAL A 285 -35.03 -28.91 18.37
N ASP A 286 -35.39 -29.59 19.46
CA ASP A 286 -34.51 -30.57 20.10
C ASP A 286 -34.28 -31.68 19.07
N VAL A 287 -33.17 -31.57 18.34
CA VAL A 287 -32.75 -32.62 17.40
C VAL A 287 -32.08 -33.71 18.24
N PRO A 288 -32.62 -34.94 18.31
CA PRO A 288 -32.08 -36.03 19.14
C PRO A 288 -30.68 -36.53 18.69
N TYR A 289 -30.17 -36.04 17.56
CA TYR A 289 -29.02 -36.59 16.85
C TYR A 289 -27.66 -36.23 17.46
N GLU A 290 -27.55 -35.16 18.26
CA GLU A 290 -26.27 -34.83 18.91
C GLU A 290 -25.89 -35.87 19.98
N LYS A 291 -26.87 -36.51 20.63
CA LYS A 291 -26.60 -37.51 21.68
C LYS A 291 -25.99 -38.78 21.10
N GLU A 292 -26.50 -39.22 19.94
CA GLU A 292 -26.00 -40.41 19.24
C GLU A 292 -24.57 -40.21 18.69
N TYR A 293 -24.21 -39.01 18.24
CA TYR A 293 -22.85 -38.72 17.76
C TYR A 293 -21.80 -38.71 18.88
N PHE A 294 -22.16 -38.22 20.08
CA PHE A 294 -21.26 -38.23 21.23
C PHE A 294 -21.06 -39.63 21.82
N ASP A 295 -22.10 -40.47 21.79
CA ASP A 295 -22.02 -41.86 22.23
C ASP A 295 -21.22 -42.73 21.23
N LEU A 296 -21.36 -42.49 19.90
CA LEU A 296 -20.58 -43.20 18.87
C LEU A 296 -19.07 -42.94 18.96
N MET A 297 -18.66 -41.76 19.43
CA MET A 297 -17.26 -41.32 19.42
C MET A 297 -16.54 -41.53 20.75
N ASN A 298 -17.18 -42.14 21.75
CA ASN A 298 -16.61 -42.38 23.09
C ASN A 298 -15.97 -41.13 23.74
N LEU A 299 -16.43 -39.94 23.33
CA LEU A 299 -15.91 -38.66 23.82
C LEU A 299 -16.61 -38.34 25.12
N LYS A 300 -15.95 -38.61 26.26
CA LYS A 300 -16.47 -38.25 27.59
C LYS A 300 -16.90 -36.78 27.59
N PRO A 301 -18.19 -36.46 27.82
CA PRO A 301 -18.65 -35.08 27.84
C PRO A 301 -17.87 -34.33 28.92
N LYS A 302 -17.16 -33.28 28.50
CA LYS A 302 -16.33 -32.48 29.42
C LYS A 302 -17.25 -31.76 30.40
N GLY A 303 -17.38 -32.34 31.60
CA GLY A 303 -18.30 -31.87 32.64
C GLY A 303 -18.09 -30.39 33.00
N LYS A 304 -19.13 -29.76 33.57
CA LYS A 304 -19.17 -28.34 33.98
C LYS A 304 -17.90 -27.89 34.73
N LYS A 305 -17.31 -28.78 35.55
CA LYS A 305 -16.05 -28.53 36.27
C LYS A 305 -14.86 -28.16 35.36
N HIS A 306 -14.72 -28.82 34.20
CA HIS A 306 -13.63 -28.53 33.26
C HIS A 306 -13.80 -27.18 32.57
N LYS A 307 -15.06 -26.80 32.29
CA LYS A 307 -15.41 -25.48 31.72
C LYS A 307 -15.11 -24.35 32.72
N ILE A 308 -15.42 -24.57 34.00
CA ILE A 308 -15.14 -23.62 35.08
C ILE A 308 -13.63 -23.46 35.30
N LYS A 309 -12.86 -24.55 35.32
CA LYS A 309 -11.40 -24.51 35.51
C LYS A 309 -10.69 -23.67 34.43
N ARG A 310 -11.02 -23.86 33.15
CA ARG A 310 -10.45 -23.06 32.05
C ARG A 310 -10.83 -21.58 32.12
N LYS A 311 -12.04 -21.27 32.61
CA LYS A 311 -12.47 -19.88 32.79
C LYS A 311 -11.66 -19.20 33.89
N MET A 312 -11.46 -19.87 35.02
CA MET A 312 -10.62 -19.35 36.11
C MET A 312 -9.14 -19.21 35.68
N GLU A 313 -8.58 -20.16 34.95
CA GLU A 313 -7.22 -20.04 34.39
C GLU A 313 -7.08 -18.88 33.38
N TYR A 314 -8.14 -18.61 32.61
CA TYR A 314 -8.15 -17.47 31.69
C TYR A 314 -8.25 -16.14 32.42
N GLU A 315 -9.09 -16.04 33.45
CA GLU A 315 -9.29 -14.82 34.24
C GLU A 315 -8.04 -14.50 35.09
N ALA A 316 -7.40 -15.50 35.70
CA ALA A 316 -6.13 -15.34 36.42
C ALA A 316 -4.98 -14.85 35.50
N ASN A 317 -4.97 -15.29 34.23
CA ASN A 317 -3.98 -14.83 33.24
C ASN A 317 -4.24 -13.42 32.68
N GLN A 318 -5.37 -12.81 33.05
CA GLN A 318 -5.78 -11.47 32.64
C GLN A 318 -5.67 -10.44 33.78
N GLU A 319 -5.56 -10.87 35.03
CA GLU A 319 -5.24 -9.97 36.15
C GLU A 319 -3.85 -9.34 35.93
N GLY A 320 -3.79 -8.00 35.90
CA GLY A 320 -2.56 -7.23 35.72
C GLY A 320 -2.26 -6.77 34.28
N LYS A 321 -3.03 -7.22 33.27
CA LYS A 321 -2.92 -6.70 31.89
C LYS A 321 -3.98 -5.62 31.67
N SER A 322 -3.56 -4.38 31.50
CA SER A 322 -4.45 -3.29 31.09
C SER A 322 -5.09 -3.64 29.75
N ARG A 323 -6.41 -3.79 29.75
CA ARG A 323 -7.17 -4.01 28.51
C ARG A 323 -6.94 -2.79 27.60
N PRO A 324 -6.68 -2.96 26.30
CA PRO A 324 -6.75 -1.86 25.35
C PRO A 324 -8.20 -1.37 25.28
N SER A 325 -8.54 -0.39 26.11
CA SER A 325 -9.89 0.18 26.18
C SER A 325 -10.05 1.24 25.10
N ASN A 326 -10.68 0.88 23.99
CA ASN A 326 -11.44 1.82 23.17
C ASN A 326 -12.62 1.15 22.43
N ARG A 327 -13.17 0.08 23.00
CA ARG A 327 -14.43 -0.50 22.57
C ARG A 327 -15.45 -0.32 23.68
N VAL A 328 -16.30 0.71 23.55
CA VAL A 328 -17.51 0.82 24.35
C VAL A 328 -18.39 -0.38 24.01
N LEU A 329 -18.43 -1.37 24.90
CA LEU A 329 -19.36 -2.49 24.78
C LEU A 329 -20.79 -1.96 25.00
N PRO A 330 -21.77 -2.39 24.17
CA PRO A 330 -23.15 -1.99 24.37
C PRO A 330 -23.66 -2.45 25.75
N VAL A 331 -24.19 -1.51 26.53
CA VAL A 331 -24.74 -1.79 27.86
C VAL A 331 -26.01 -2.62 27.71
N ARG A 332 -26.06 -3.77 28.38
CA ARG A 332 -27.26 -4.62 28.39
C ARG A 332 -28.34 -3.93 29.23
N MET A 333 -29.47 -3.63 28.59
CA MET A 333 -30.65 -3.07 29.24
C MET A 333 -31.56 -4.23 29.64
N GLU A 334 -32.01 -4.26 30.89
CA GLU A 334 -33.01 -5.20 31.38
C GLU A 334 -34.10 -4.36 32.06
N ASN A 335 -35.34 -4.45 31.58
CA ASN A 335 -36.49 -3.65 32.04
C ASN A 335 -36.25 -2.12 32.02
N GLY A 336 -35.56 -1.62 30.98
CA GLY A 336 -35.36 -0.19 30.77
C GLY A 336 -34.32 0.48 31.68
N LYS A 337 -33.61 -0.28 32.54
CA LYS A 337 -32.52 0.26 33.38
C LYS A 337 -31.17 -0.37 33.00
N ARG A 338 -30.11 0.44 33.09
CA ARG A 338 -28.73 -0.01 32.89
C ARG A 338 -28.33 -0.95 34.03
N LYS A 339 -27.98 -2.19 33.71
CA LYS A 339 -27.42 -3.13 34.69
C LYS A 339 -25.98 -2.69 35.02
N LYS A 340 -25.72 -2.29 36.27
CA LYS A 340 -24.36 -2.03 36.76
C LYS A 340 -23.72 -3.35 37.17
N GLY A 341 -22.58 -3.68 36.57
CA GLY A 341 -21.75 -4.83 36.98
C GLY A 341 -22.26 -6.19 36.49
N TRP A 342 -21.32 -7.13 36.38
CA TRP A 342 -21.59 -8.55 36.19
C TRP A 342 -21.83 -9.23 37.52
#